data_AF-A0A9X0CEH2-F1
#
_entry.id   AF-A0A9X0CEH2-F1
#
_cell.length_a   1.000
_cell.length_b   1.000
_cell.length_c   1.000
_cell.angle_alpha   90.00
_cell.angle_beta   90.00
_cell.angle_gamma   90.00
#
_symmetry.space_group_name_H-M   'P 1'
#
loop_
_entity.id
_entity.type
_entity.pdbx_description
1 polymer ?
#
loop_
_entity_poly.entity_id
_entity_poly.type
_entity_poly.pdbx_seq_one_letter_code
_entity_poly.pdbx_strand_id
1 'polypeptide(L)'
;MAAATTSGNDDEVSEVDDLFSRFMSEVKEIEKRDSVLTGPQQIERLTRPGSTYFNLNPYEVLQLSSDVKEDEIKKQYRKLSFLVHPDKNREDSERAQRAFEAVSNAHVLLLDQDKIKKVNEILRRSTCHGQGKCK
;
A
#
# COMPACT_ATOMS: atom_id res chain seq x y z
N MET A 1 11.08 -48.66 -12.18
CA MET A 1 11.41 -47.67 -13.23
C MET A 1 10.11 -47.22 -13.88
N ALA A 2 9.99 -45.90 -14.13
CA ALA A 2 8.92 -45.19 -14.86
C ALA A 2 7.53 -45.19 -14.16
N ALA A 3 6.73 -44.12 -14.16
CA ALA A 3 6.83 -42.73 -14.59
C ALA A 3 5.65 -41.98 -13.93
N ALA A 4 5.82 -40.70 -13.60
CA ALA A 4 4.72 -39.73 -13.54
C ALA A 4 5.32 -38.32 -13.52
N THR A 5 5.51 -37.82 -14.74
CA THR A 5 5.49 -36.40 -15.08
C THR A 5 4.30 -35.70 -14.43
N THR A 6 4.55 -34.72 -13.57
CA THR A 6 3.65 -33.58 -13.38
C THR A 6 4.34 -32.36 -13.95
N SER A 7 4.20 -32.21 -15.26
CA SER A 7 4.28 -30.96 -15.99
C SER A 7 3.21 -29.98 -15.47
N GLY A 8 3.56 -28.71 -15.38
CA GLY A 8 2.63 -27.60 -15.23
C GLY A 8 2.89 -26.71 -14.03
N ASN A 9 3.71 -25.67 -14.20
CA ASN A 9 3.31 -24.25 -14.15
C ASN A 9 4.55 -23.33 -14.14
N ASP A 10 5.44 -23.46 -15.13
CA ASP A 10 6.61 -22.58 -15.27
C ASP A 10 6.32 -21.38 -16.20
N ASP A 11 5.24 -21.39 -16.98
CA ASP A 11 4.89 -20.33 -17.94
C ASP A 11 4.19 -19.10 -17.31
N GLU A 12 3.52 -19.25 -16.15
CA GLU A 12 2.85 -18.16 -15.42
C GLU A 12 3.84 -17.20 -14.71
N VAL A 13 5.08 -17.63 -14.51
CA VAL A 13 6.12 -16.84 -13.82
C VAL A 13 6.67 -15.74 -14.74
N SER A 14 6.63 -15.93 -16.06
CA SER A 14 7.19 -14.99 -17.03
C SER A 14 6.35 -13.72 -17.21
N GLU A 15 5.02 -13.84 -17.28
CA GLU A 15 4.13 -12.70 -17.49
C GLU A 15 4.07 -11.77 -16.28
N VAL A 16 4.20 -12.31 -15.06
CA VAL A 16 4.24 -11.50 -13.83
C VAL A 16 5.55 -10.75 -13.68
N ASP A 17 6.68 -11.29 -14.15
CA ASP A 17 7.99 -10.64 -14.16
C ASP A 17 8.05 -9.50 -15.19
N ASP A 18 7.48 -9.69 -16.39
CA ASP A 18 7.37 -8.64 -17.40
C ASP A 18 6.43 -7.51 -16.94
N LEU A 19 5.30 -7.87 -16.31
CA LEU A 19 4.38 -6.92 -15.70
C LEU A 19 5.06 -6.16 -14.55
N PHE A 20 5.89 -6.84 -13.76
CA PHE A 20 6.67 -6.25 -12.68
C PHE A 20 7.78 -5.33 -13.19
N SER A 21 8.48 -5.69 -14.26
CA SER A 21 9.54 -4.88 -14.87
C SER A 21 8.99 -3.61 -15.53
N ARG A 22 7.82 -3.73 -16.19
CA ARG A 22 7.06 -2.58 -16.70
C ARG A 22 6.58 -1.68 -15.57
N PHE A 23 6.08 -2.26 -14.49
CA PHE A 23 5.69 -1.54 -13.28
C PHE A 23 6.88 -0.80 -12.65
N MET A 24 8.05 -1.43 -12.54
CA MET A 24 9.26 -0.81 -12.01
C MET A 24 9.74 0.34 -12.88
N SER A 25 9.60 0.22 -14.20
CA SER A 25 9.86 1.31 -15.13
C SER A 25 8.87 2.46 -14.92
N GLU A 26 7.58 2.16 -14.76
CA GLU A 26 6.54 3.16 -14.48
C GLU A 26 6.73 3.85 -13.12
N VAL A 27 7.05 3.10 -12.07
CA VAL A 27 7.37 3.65 -10.74
C VAL A 27 8.59 4.54 -10.80
N LYS A 28 9.63 4.14 -11.53
CA LYS A 28 10.84 4.94 -11.72
C LYS A 28 10.56 6.22 -12.52
N GLU A 29 9.66 6.18 -13.48
CA GLU A 29 9.20 7.37 -14.20
C GLU A 29 8.32 8.29 -13.33
N ILE A 30 7.55 7.74 -12.40
CA ILE A 30 6.79 8.52 -11.40
C ILE A 30 7.76 9.15 -10.39
N GLU A 31 8.71 8.39 -9.83
CA GLU A 31 9.77 8.90 -8.93
C GLU A 31 10.57 10.03 -9.60
N LYS A 32 10.79 9.96 -10.92
CA LYS A 32 11.52 10.99 -11.69
C LYS A 32 10.66 12.24 -11.97
N ARG A 33 9.34 12.11 -12.05
CA ARG A 33 8.40 13.23 -12.27
C ARG A 33 8.05 13.94 -10.97
N ASP A 34 7.78 13.20 -9.91
CA ASP A 34 7.47 13.71 -8.58
C ASP A 34 8.70 13.58 -7.66
N SER A 35 9.74 14.37 -7.94
CA SER A 35 10.98 14.47 -7.14
C SER A 35 10.77 14.79 -5.63
N VAL A 36 9.53 14.81 -5.15
CA VAL A 36 9.07 15.18 -3.80
C VAL A 36 8.50 13.96 -3.02
N LEU A 37 8.46 12.75 -3.60
CA LEU A 37 8.12 11.49 -2.88
C LEU A 37 9.25 10.46 -2.97
N THR A 38 10.35 10.73 -2.27
CA THR A 38 11.43 9.74 -2.08
C THR A 38 11.02 8.70 -1.02
N GLY A 39 11.52 7.46 -1.15
CA GLY A 39 11.36 6.40 -0.14
C GLY A 39 11.53 6.85 1.32
N PRO A 40 12.62 7.59 1.69
CA PRO A 40 12.80 8.11 3.04
C PRO A 40 11.73 9.12 3.48
N GLN A 41 11.24 9.98 2.58
CA GLN A 41 10.15 10.93 2.90
C GLN A 41 8.84 10.20 3.24
N GLN A 42 8.58 9.08 2.54
CA GLN A 42 7.39 8.27 2.82
C GLN A 42 7.51 7.56 4.18
N ILE A 43 8.71 7.08 4.53
CA ILE A 43 9.01 6.52 5.85
C ILE A 43 8.84 7.58 6.92
N GLU A 44 9.39 8.78 6.72
CA GLU A 44 9.26 9.89 7.66
C GLU A 44 7.80 10.28 7.87
N ARG A 45 6.99 10.33 6.80
CA ARG A 45 5.54 10.58 6.89
C ARG A 45 4.84 9.57 7.79
N LEU A 46 5.11 8.28 7.60
CA LEU A 46 4.45 7.18 8.31
C LEU A 46 4.98 7.01 9.75
N THR A 47 6.22 7.41 10.01
CA THR A 47 6.88 7.24 11.32
C THR A 47 7.02 8.54 12.12
N ARG A 48 6.43 9.64 11.65
CA ARG A 48 6.55 10.96 12.29
C ARG A 48 6.05 10.88 13.75
N PRO A 49 6.81 11.35 14.74
CA PRO A 49 6.36 11.37 16.13
C PRO A 49 5.08 12.21 16.25
N GLY A 50 4.00 11.59 16.73
CA GLY A 50 2.64 12.17 16.78
C GLY A 50 1.67 11.66 15.69
N SER A 51 2.15 10.87 14.72
CA SER A 51 1.36 10.31 13.62
C SER A 51 0.59 9.02 13.99
N THR A 52 0.50 8.67 15.27
CA THR A 52 -0.15 7.43 15.74
C THR A 52 -1.62 7.32 15.31
N TYR A 53 -2.27 8.43 14.97
CA TYR A 53 -3.65 8.48 14.48
C TYR A 53 -3.81 8.33 12.96
N PHE A 54 -2.77 8.58 12.16
CA PHE A 54 -2.83 8.38 10.71
C PHE A 54 -2.82 6.88 10.33
N ASN A 55 -2.24 6.04 11.18
CA ASN A 55 -2.20 4.58 10.99
C ASN A 55 -3.56 3.89 11.16
N LEU A 56 -4.58 4.61 11.65
CA LEU A 56 -5.92 4.07 11.84
C LEU A 56 -6.76 4.12 10.55
N ASN A 57 -6.43 5.03 9.62
CA ASN A 57 -7.14 5.16 8.36
C ASN A 57 -6.37 4.47 7.21
N PRO A 58 -6.79 3.27 6.78
CA PRO A 58 -6.07 2.53 5.75
C PRO A 58 -6.07 3.23 4.38
N TYR A 59 -7.09 4.06 4.09
CA TYR A 59 -7.13 4.86 2.87
C TYR A 59 -6.04 5.94 2.88
N GLU A 60 -5.84 6.58 4.02
CA GLU A 60 -4.85 7.66 4.15
C GLU A 60 -3.42 7.12 4.14
N VAL A 61 -3.17 5.96 4.77
CA VAL A 61 -1.87 5.26 4.71
C VAL A 61 -1.48 4.95 3.27
N LEU A 62 -2.43 4.43 2.47
CA LEU A 62 -2.21 4.12 1.07
C LEU A 62 -2.30 5.35 0.14
N GLN A 63 -2.68 6.52 0.65
CA GLN A 63 -2.92 7.74 -0.15
C GLN A 63 -4.01 7.57 -1.21
N LEU A 64 -5.07 6.86 -0.84
CA LEU A 64 -6.23 6.60 -1.68
C LEU A 64 -7.45 7.38 -1.17
N SER A 65 -8.39 7.63 -2.07
CA SER A 65 -9.72 8.14 -1.69
C SER A 65 -10.59 7.00 -1.14
N SER A 66 -11.70 7.35 -0.48
CA SER A 66 -12.67 6.38 0.05
C SER A 66 -13.38 5.56 -1.02
N ASP A 67 -13.47 6.07 -2.25
CA ASP A 67 -14.24 5.48 -3.37
C ASP A 67 -13.36 4.71 -4.38
N VAL A 68 -12.17 4.31 -3.97
CA VAL A 68 -11.19 3.67 -4.86
C VAL A 68 -11.49 2.18 -5.04
N LYS A 69 -11.28 1.66 -6.26
CA LYS A 69 -11.47 0.24 -6.60
C LYS A 69 -10.34 -0.63 -6.03
N GLU A 70 -10.64 -1.91 -5.81
CA GLU A 70 -9.67 -2.91 -5.32
C GLU A 70 -8.40 -3.00 -6.18
N ASP A 71 -8.53 -2.83 -7.50
CA ASP A 71 -7.40 -2.87 -8.44
C ASP A 71 -6.35 -1.78 -8.15
N GLU A 72 -6.82 -0.57 -7.86
CA GLU A 72 -5.97 0.57 -7.51
C GLU A 72 -5.36 0.42 -6.12
N ILE A 73 -6.07 -0.22 -5.18
CA ILE A 73 -5.54 -0.58 -3.86
C ILE A 73 -4.31 -1.50 -4.01
N LYS A 74 -4.41 -2.53 -4.85
CA LYS A 74 -3.30 -3.46 -5.12
C LYS A 74 -2.12 -2.77 -5.79
N LYS A 75 -2.37 -1.89 -6.77
CA LYS A 75 -1.30 -1.11 -7.43
C LYS A 75 -0.57 -0.23 -6.43
N GLN A 76 -1.32 0.50 -5.60
CA GLN A 76 -0.75 1.44 -4.65
C GLN A 76 0.03 0.75 -3.52
N TYR A 77 -0.49 -0.40 -3.04
CA TYR A 77 0.24 -1.26 -2.11
C TYR A 77 1.60 -1.69 -2.67
N ARG A 78 1.65 -2.15 -3.93
CA ARG A 78 2.92 -2.54 -4.58
C ARG A 78 3.90 -1.36 -4.65
N LYS A 79 3.42 -0.16 -5.00
CA LYS A 79 4.24 1.06 -5.09
C LYS A 79 4.84 1.41 -3.73
N LEU A 80 4.00 1.49 -2.69
CA LEU A 80 4.41 1.88 -1.35
C LEU A 80 5.35 0.84 -0.72
N SER A 81 5.04 -0.45 -0.88
CA SER A 81 5.86 -1.55 -0.35
C SER A 81 7.29 -1.49 -0.86
N PHE A 82 7.47 -1.16 -2.15
CA PHE A 82 8.80 -0.99 -2.72
C PHE A 82 9.53 0.25 -2.19
N LEU A 83 8.82 1.37 -2.03
CA LEU A 83 9.39 2.62 -1.52
C LEU A 83 9.86 2.50 -0.07
N VAL A 84 9.10 1.80 0.78
CA VAL A 84 9.39 1.65 2.21
C VAL A 84 10.16 0.37 2.55
N HIS A 85 10.60 -0.40 1.54
CA HIS A 85 11.27 -1.67 1.77
C HIS A 85 12.57 -1.48 2.58
N PRO A 86 12.83 -2.31 3.62
CA PRO A 86 14.00 -2.15 4.47
C PRO A 86 15.33 -2.33 3.72
N ASP A 87 15.37 -3.16 2.67
CA ASP A 87 16.59 -3.36 1.87
C ASP A 87 17.01 -2.11 1.07
N LYS A 88 16.06 -1.28 0.62
CA LYS A 88 16.35 -0.02 -0.10
C LYS A 88 16.70 1.11 0.89
N ASN A 89 16.25 1.02 2.13
CA ASN A 89 16.39 2.03 3.16
C ASN A 89 17.23 1.53 4.34
N ARG A 90 18.45 1.05 4.06
CA ARG A 90 19.33 0.41 5.06
C ARG A 90 19.68 1.32 6.25
N GLU A 91 19.81 2.62 6.00
CA GLU A 91 20.10 3.63 7.03
C GLU A 91 18.99 3.75 8.07
N ASP A 92 17.75 3.45 7.68
CA ASP A 92 16.54 3.62 8.48
C ASP A 92 15.71 2.35 8.58
N SER A 93 16.39 1.20 8.61
CA SER A 93 15.76 -0.12 8.56
C SER A 93 14.63 -0.32 9.57
N GLU A 94 14.78 0.21 10.80
CA GLU A 94 13.75 0.10 11.85
C GLU A 94 12.49 0.92 11.51
N ARG A 95 12.67 2.15 11.04
CA ARG A 95 11.55 3.03 10.64
C ARG A 95 10.88 2.51 9.38
N ALA A 96 11.67 2.02 8.42
CA ALA A 96 11.21 1.37 7.20
C ALA A 96 10.33 0.15 7.51
N GLN A 97 10.76 -0.72 8.42
CA GLN A 97 9.99 -1.89 8.84
C GLN A 97 8.64 -1.50 9.44
N ARG A 98 8.59 -0.51 10.34
CA ARG A 98 7.32 -0.02 10.92
C ARG A 98 6.40 0.58 9.87
N ALA A 99 6.95 1.35 8.92
CA ALA A 99 6.19 1.91 7.81
C ALA A 99 5.63 0.80 6.89
N PHE A 100 6.43 -0.22 6.61
CA PHE A 100 6.03 -1.38 5.83
C PHE A 100 4.89 -2.15 6.49
N GLU A 101 4.99 -2.40 7.81
CA GLU A 101 3.93 -3.04 8.59
C GLU A 101 2.62 -2.23 8.55
N ALA A 102 2.70 -0.90 8.66
CA ALA A 102 1.53 -0.04 8.55
C ALA A 102 0.84 -0.15 7.17
N VAL A 103 1.62 -0.14 6.09
CA VAL A 103 1.13 -0.30 4.71
C VAL A 103 0.52 -1.69 4.49
N SER A 104 1.15 -2.74 5.00
CA SER A 104 0.65 -4.12 4.94
C SER A 104 -0.67 -4.29 5.69
N ASN A 105 -0.74 -3.76 6.92
CA ASN A 105 -1.97 -3.78 7.72
C ASN A 105 -3.10 -3.04 7.00
N ALA A 106 -2.83 -1.87 6.41
CA ALA A 106 -3.83 -1.12 5.65
C ALA A 106 -4.38 -1.93 4.47
N HIS A 107 -3.52 -2.61 3.72
CA HIS A 107 -3.93 -3.47 2.62
C HIS A 107 -4.80 -4.64 3.08
N VAL A 108 -4.44 -5.31 4.18
CA VAL A 108 -5.23 -6.42 4.76
C VAL A 108 -6.61 -5.95 5.23
N LEU A 109 -6.73 -4.74 5.77
CA LEU A 109 -8.02 -4.16 6.15
C LEU A 109 -8.90 -3.88 4.93
N LEU A 110 -8.31 -3.49 3.79
CA LEU A 110 -9.02 -3.18 2.56
C LEU A 110 -9.32 -4.40 1.67
N LEU A 111 -8.72 -5.56 1.96
CA LEU A 111 -9.03 -6.80 1.23
C LEU A 111 -10.33 -7.45 1.74
N ASP A 112 -10.67 -7.20 3.01
CA ASP A 112 -11.79 -7.83 3.69
C ASP A 112 -12.98 -6.87 3.73
N GLN A 113 -14.09 -7.27 3.07
CA GLN A 113 -15.28 -6.43 2.98
C GLN A 113 -15.89 -6.08 4.33
N ASP A 114 -15.82 -6.96 5.33
CA ASP A 114 -16.39 -6.69 6.64
C ASP A 114 -15.52 -5.70 7.42
N LYS A 115 -14.20 -5.74 7.23
CA LYS A 115 -13.28 -4.76 7.81
C LYS A 115 -13.42 -3.40 7.12
N ILE A 116 -13.53 -3.37 5.79
CA ILE A 116 -13.82 -2.14 5.03
C ILE A 116 -15.09 -1.46 5.54
N LYS A 117 -16.18 -2.22 5.72
CA LYS A 117 -17.44 -1.68 6.24
C LYS A 117 -17.24 -1.02 7.61
N LYS A 118 -16.54 -1.69 8.53
CA LYS A 118 -16.24 -1.15 9.87
C LYS A 118 -15.39 0.12 9.78
N VAL A 119 -14.35 0.12 8.95
CA VAL A 119 -13.50 1.31 8.73
C VAL A 119 -14.33 2.47 8.18
N ASN A 120 -15.17 2.22 7.18
CA ASN A 120 -16.05 3.22 6.58
C ASN A 120 -17.12 3.73 7.55
N GLU A 121 -17.65 2.88 8.41
CA GLU A 121 -18.57 3.27 9.48
C GLU A 121 -17.89 4.20 10.49
N ILE A 122 -16.69 3.84 10.94
CA ILE A 122 -15.87 4.67 11.85
C ILE A 122 -15.57 6.03 11.19
N LEU A 123 -15.18 6.02 9.91
CA LEU A 123 -14.88 7.24 9.15
C LEU A 123 -16.11 8.14 8.96
N ARG A 124 -17.28 7.55 8.69
CA ARG A 124 -18.56 8.30 8.63
C ARG A 124 -18.92 8.89 9.98
N ARG A 125 -18.73 8.14 11.07
CA ARG A 125 -19.03 8.61 12.43
C ARG A 125 -18.13 9.77 12.86
N SER A 126 -16.85 9.75 12.50
CA SER A 126 -15.90 10.82 12.83
C SER A 126 -16.12 12.08 11.98
N THR A 127 -16.48 11.95 10.71
CA THR A 127 -16.72 13.09 9.80
C THR A 127 -18.10 13.75 9.98
N CYS A 128 -19.07 13.08 10.63
CA CYS A 128 -20.41 13.62 10.90
C CYS A 128 -20.51 14.62 12.06
N HIS A 129 -19.43 14.95 12.78
CA HIS A 129 -19.46 15.99 13.83
C HIS A 129 -19.17 17.42 13.30
N GLY A 130 -18.89 17.59 12.00
CA GLY A 130 -18.34 18.83 11.45
C GLY A 130 -19.16 19.57 10.38
N GLN A 131 -20.28 19.04 9.90
CA GLN A 131 -21.09 19.77 8.90
C GLN A 131 -22.51 20.00 9.41
N GLY A 132 -22.75 21.23 9.86
CA GLY A 132 -24.06 21.78 10.18
C GLY A 132 -24.95 21.97 8.94
N LYS A 133 -25.23 20.89 8.21
CA LYS A 133 -26.33 20.81 7.23
C LYS A 133 -27.05 19.48 7.38
N CYS A 134 -27.66 19.30 8.54
CA CYS A 134 -28.84 18.45 8.67
C CYS A 134 -30.08 19.37 8.54
N LYS A 135 -30.53 19.60 7.32
CA LYS A 135 -31.91 19.95 6.99
C LYS A 135 -32.18 19.64 5.52
#